data_AF-A0A7Y5T7S6-F1
#
_entry.id   AF-A0A7Y5T7S6-F1
#
_cell.length_a   1.000
_cell.length_b   1.000
_cell.length_c   1.000
_cell.angle_alpha   90.00
_cell.angle_beta   90.00
_cell.angle_gamma   90.00
#
_symmetry.space_group_name_H-M   'P 1'
#
loop_
_entity.id
_entity.type
_entity.pdbx_description
1 polymer ?
#
loop_
_entity_poly.entity_id
_entity_poly.type
_entity_poly.pdbx_seq_one_letter_code
_entity_poly.pdbx_strand_id
1 'polypeptide(L)'
;MKYTELTDAECAIAQALGVVGDWWTLLVVRDVAGGLHRFDALQRELGVSRKVLAQRLAGLVEHDVLEKRLYSERPPRFEYHLTDKGRGLLPVLIALQDWGTRHVLGDGSLTATSAATSLESERVHDLVGRRLPGLDLAGADGRSHDPVGPTPWTVLYCFPGAEAPGGRGYPPGWGDIPGAPGCTLESTTYRDRHGDFAAAGATVHGVSTQRPDQLAAFAGHTRLPFPLLSDVDLALA
;
A
#
# COMPACT_ATOMS: atom_id res chain seq x y z
N MET A 1 -26.34 17.40 4.34
CA MET A 1 -25.74 18.73 4.57
C MET A 1 -25.18 19.18 3.23
N LYS A 2 -25.73 20.24 2.62
CA LYS A 2 -25.24 20.76 1.33
C LYS A 2 -24.03 21.64 1.63
N TYR A 3 -22.83 21.19 1.23
CA TYR A 3 -21.60 21.99 1.17
C TYR A 3 -21.77 23.05 0.08
N THR A 4 -22.59 24.06 0.35
CA THR A 4 -22.79 25.13 -0.63
C THR A 4 -21.54 26.00 -0.59
N GLU A 5 -20.73 25.83 -1.64
CA GLU A 5 -19.68 26.75 -2.08
C GLU A 5 -18.50 26.83 -1.11
N LEU A 6 -17.55 25.90 -1.23
CA LEU A 6 -16.17 26.17 -0.82
C LEU A 6 -15.72 27.41 -1.62
N THR A 7 -15.71 28.57 -0.97
CA THR A 7 -15.60 29.91 -1.57
C THR A 7 -14.27 30.21 -2.25
N ASP A 8 -13.40 29.21 -2.38
CA ASP A 8 -12.10 29.31 -3.02
C ASP A 8 -11.97 28.20 -4.08
N ALA A 9 -12.38 28.54 -5.31
CA ALA A 9 -12.31 27.64 -6.45
C ALA A 9 -10.86 27.30 -6.86
N GLU A 10 -9.88 28.11 -6.41
CA GLU A 10 -8.46 27.91 -6.72
C GLU A 10 -7.71 27.14 -5.61
N CYS A 11 -8.33 26.96 -4.44
CA CYS A 11 -7.74 26.16 -3.36
C CYS A 11 -7.93 24.65 -3.62
N ALA A 12 -6.84 23.98 -4.00
CA ALA A 12 -6.83 22.53 -4.22
C ALA A 12 -7.29 21.72 -2.99
N ILE A 13 -6.97 22.17 -1.77
CA ILE A 13 -7.43 21.53 -0.53
C ILE A 13 -8.95 21.63 -0.41
N ALA A 14 -9.51 22.81 -0.69
CA ALA A 14 -10.95 23.02 -0.65
C ALA A 14 -11.66 22.12 -1.67
N GLN A 15 -11.17 22.07 -2.91
CA GLN A 15 -11.69 21.17 -3.95
C GLN A 15 -11.58 19.69 -3.56
N ALA A 16 -10.46 19.28 -2.96
CA ALA A 16 -10.29 17.91 -2.46
C ALA A 16 -11.32 17.56 -1.38
N LEU A 17 -11.62 18.48 -0.45
CA LEU A 17 -12.67 18.29 0.56
C LEU A 17 -14.08 18.15 -0.04
N GLY A 18 -14.33 18.68 -1.24
CA GLY A 18 -15.55 18.39 -1.99
C GLY A 18 -15.68 16.91 -2.38
N VAL A 19 -14.56 16.22 -2.60
CA VAL A 19 -14.49 14.80 -2.95
C VAL A 19 -14.40 13.91 -1.71
N VAL A 20 -13.53 14.24 -0.76
CA VAL A 20 -13.20 13.37 0.40
C VAL A 20 -13.76 13.84 1.75
N GLY A 21 -14.46 14.98 1.79
CA GLY A 21 -14.91 15.61 3.03
C GLY A 21 -16.04 14.89 3.77
N ASP A 22 -16.66 13.89 3.15
CA ASP A 22 -17.50 12.95 3.87
C ASP A 22 -16.64 11.82 4.44
N TRP A 23 -16.75 11.61 5.76
CA TRP A 23 -15.90 10.66 6.48
C TRP A 23 -16.04 9.21 6.00
N TRP A 24 -17.17 8.82 5.41
CA TRP A 24 -17.31 7.48 4.82
C TRP A 24 -16.48 7.32 3.56
N THR A 25 -16.20 8.39 2.81
CA THR A 25 -15.42 8.33 1.58
C THR A 25 -14.02 7.76 1.85
N LEU A 26 -13.32 8.29 2.85
CA LEU A 26 -11.99 7.81 3.23
C LEU A 26 -12.02 6.39 3.80
N LEU A 27 -13.07 6.01 4.53
CA LEU A 27 -13.23 4.63 5.00
C LEU A 27 -13.50 3.63 3.86
N VAL A 28 -14.29 4.02 2.85
CA VAL A 28 -14.50 3.20 1.65
C VAL A 28 -13.18 3.04 0.90
N VAL A 29 -12.42 4.12 0.70
CA VAL A 29 -11.10 4.06 0.03
C VAL A 29 -10.16 3.15 0.81
N ARG A 30 -10.10 3.27 2.15
CA ARG A 30 -9.31 2.40 3.04
C ARG A 30 -9.66 0.92 2.84
N ASP A 31 -10.96 0.60 2.83
CA ASP A 31 -11.40 -0.79 2.75
C ASP A 31 -11.19 -1.40 1.36
N VAL A 32 -11.38 -0.61 0.30
CA VAL A 32 -11.08 -1.03 -1.08
C VAL A 32 -9.57 -1.22 -1.26
N ALA A 33 -8.73 -0.32 -0.73
CA ALA A 33 -7.27 -0.46 -0.70
C ALA A 33 -6.85 -1.73 0.03
N GLY A 34 -7.56 -2.06 1.13
CA GLY A 34 -7.35 -3.30 1.85
C GLY A 34 -7.80 -4.55 1.08
N GLY A 35 -8.45 -4.44 -0.08
CA GLY A 35 -8.90 -5.57 -0.91
C GLY A 35 -10.40 -5.90 -0.84
N LEU A 36 -11.23 -5.07 -0.20
CA LEU A 36 -12.68 -5.25 -0.18
C LEU A 36 -13.34 -4.63 -1.42
N HIS A 37 -13.42 -5.40 -2.50
CA HIS A 37 -13.97 -4.88 -3.77
C HIS A 37 -15.50 -5.06 -3.92
N ARG A 38 -16.14 -5.92 -3.12
CA ARG A 38 -17.56 -6.28 -3.29
C ARG A 38 -18.46 -5.45 -2.39
N PHE A 39 -19.61 -5.03 -2.94
CA PHE A 39 -20.60 -4.22 -2.22
C PHE A 39 -21.02 -4.81 -0.86
N ASP A 40 -21.40 -6.09 -0.82
CA ASP A 40 -21.86 -6.71 0.43
C ASP A 40 -20.74 -6.87 1.46
N ALA A 41 -19.49 -6.98 1.02
CA ALA A 41 -18.33 -7.02 1.91
C ALA A 41 -18.07 -5.64 2.52
N LEU A 42 -18.03 -4.59 1.68
CA LEU A 42 -17.92 -3.20 2.13
C LEU A 42 -19.06 -2.79 3.07
N GLN A 43 -20.30 -3.22 2.78
CA GLN A 43 -21.45 -2.91 3.62
C GLN A 43 -21.33 -3.56 5.00
N ARG A 44 -20.89 -4.82 5.04
CA ARG A 44 -20.68 -5.55 6.29
C ARG A 44 -19.57 -4.94 7.12
N GLU A 45 -18.46 -4.57 6.49
CA GLU A 45 -17.29 -3.96 7.14
C GLU A 45 -17.62 -2.59 7.74
N LEU A 46 -18.21 -1.71 6.94
CA LEU A 46 -18.46 -0.32 7.34
C LEU A 46 -19.69 -0.16 8.25
N GLY A 47 -20.58 -1.15 8.32
CA GLY A 47 -21.83 -1.09 9.09
C GLY A 47 -22.83 -0.03 8.59
N VAL A 48 -22.60 0.55 7.41
CA VAL A 48 -23.48 1.57 6.81
C VAL A 48 -24.74 0.97 6.21
N SER A 49 -25.79 1.80 6.09
CA SER A 49 -26.96 1.43 5.30
C SER A 49 -26.58 1.23 3.82
N ARG A 50 -27.22 0.26 3.16
CA ARG A 50 -27.02 -0.01 1.72
C ARG A 50 -27.24 1.25 0.85
N LYS A 51 -28.23 2.07 1.20
CA LYS A 51 -28.53 3.32 0.49
C LYS A 51 -27.37 4.31 0.56
N VAL A 52 -26.82 4.52 1.76
CA VAL A 52 -25.67 5.41 1.95
C VAL A 52 -24.45 4.88 1.21
N LEU A 53 -24.15 3.59 1.34
CA LEU A 53 -23.02 2.99 0.63
C LEU A 53 -23.14 3.15 -0.89
N ALA A 54 -24.32 2.87 -1.45
CA ALA A 54 -24.56 3.02 -2.89
C ALA A 54 -24.35 4.46 -3.35
N GLN A 55 -24.82 5.46 -2.58
CA GLN A 55 -24.60 6.87 -2.89
C GLN A 55 -23.11 7.25 -2.83
N ARG A 56 -22.35 6.73 -1.86
CA ARG A 56 -20.91 7.00 -1.72
C ARG A 56 -20.09 6.39 -2.84
N LEU A 57 -20.34 5.11 -3.14
CA LEU A 57 -19.68 4.42 -4.25
C LEU A 57 -19.99 5.09 -5.59
N ALA A 58 -21.22 5.57 -5.80
CA ALA A 58 -21.57 6.31 -7.00
C ALA A 58 -20.76 7.61 -7.14
N GLY A 59 -20.66 8.42 -6.07
CA GLY A 59 -19.86 9.65 -6.09
C GLY A 59 -18.37 9.39 -6.29
N LEU A 60 -17.82 8.35 -5.67
CA LEU A 60 -16.43 7.94 -5.86
C LEU A 60 -16.14 7.51 -7.30
N VAL A 61 -17.09 6.84 -7.97
CA VAL A 61 -16.97 6.50 -9.39
C VAL A 61 -17.10 7.73 -10.27
N GLU A 62 -18.03 8.63 -9.97
CA GLU A 62 -18.21 9.89 -10.70
C GLU A 62 -16.96 10.78 -10.64
N HIS A 63 -16.25 10.79 -9.51
CA HIS A 63 -15.01 11.54 -9.33
C HIS A 63 -13.76 10.80 -9.80
N ASP A 64 -13.88 9.65 -10.47
CA ASP A 64 -12.76 8.84 -10.97
C ASP A 64 -11.81 8.38 -9.85
N VAL A 65 -12.31 8.19 -8.63
CA VAL A 65 -11.54 7.64 -7.51
C VAL A 65 -11.67 6.12 -7.47
N LEU A 66 -12.84 5.61 -7.84
CA LEU A 66 -13.11 4.19 -8.02
C LEU A 66 -13.56 3.90 -9.45
N GLU A 67 -13.25 2.71 -9.94
CA GLU A 67 -13.87 2.18 -11.15
C GLU A 67 -14.72 0.94 -10.82
N LYS A 68 -15.80 0.74 -11.59
CA LYS A 68 -16.65 -0.46 -11.52
C LYS A 68 -16.17 -1.48 -12.53
N ARG A 69 -15.74 -2.65 -12.05
CA ARG A 69 -15.38 -3.79 -12.89
C ARG A 69 -16.47 -4.87 -12.84
N LEU A 70 -16.88 -5.37 -14.00
CA LEU A 70 -17.83 -6.48 -14.11
C LEU A 70 -17.08 -7.78 -13.82
N TYR A 71 -17.57 -8.60 -12.87
CA TYR A 71 -16.96 -9.90 -12.55
C TYR A 71 -17.89 -11.09 -12.85
N SER A 72 -19.16 -10.83 -13.16
CA SER A 72 -20.14 -11.84 -13.56
C SER A 72 -21.11 -11.21 -14.53
N GLU A 73 -21.34 -11.84 -15.68
CA GLU A 73 -22.30 -11.35 -16.69
C GLU A 73 -23.73 -11.86 -16.44
N ARG A 74 -23.89 -12.97 -15.69
CA ARG A 74 -25.18 -13.66 -15.51
C ARG A 74 -25.38 -14.15 -14.06
N PRO A 75 -26.03 -13.37 -13.19
CA PRO A 75 -26.47 -11.98 -13.41
C PRO A 75 -25.28 -11.01 -13.44
N PRO A 76 -25.44 -9.81 -14.03
CA PRO A 76 -24.45 -8.73 -13.95
C PRO A 76 -24.10 -8.42 -12.49
N ARG A 77 -22.84 -8.60 -12.10
CA ARG A 77 -22.32 -8.20 -10.78
C ARG A 77 -21.01 -7.44 -10.92
N PHE A 78 -20.89 -6.41 -10.11
CA PHE A 78 -19.77 -5.47 -10.15
C PHE A 78 -19.01 -5.46 -8.84
N GLU A 79 -17.74 -5.11 -8.97
CA GLU A 79 -16.83 -4.83 -7.88
C GLU A 79 -16.14 -3.47 -8.12
N TYR A 80 -15.56 -2.90 -7.07
CA TYR A 80 -15.01 -1.55 -7.05
C TYR A 80 -13.50 -1.61 -6.82
N HIS A 81 -12.75 -0.95 -7.69
CA HIS A 81 -11.29 -0.90 -7.65
C HIS A 81 -10.81 0.54 -7.61
N LEU A 82 -9.69 0.79 -6.93
CA LEU A 82 -9.06 2.11 -6.97
C LEU A 82 -8.52 2.37 -8.38
N THR A 83 -8.78 3.57 -8.87
CA THR A 83 -8.05 4.14 -10.00
C THR A 83 -6.70 4.68 -9.52
N ASP A 84 -5.85 5.17 -10.42
CA ASP A 84 -4.60 5.85 -10.02
C ASP A 84 -4.88 7.08 -9.16
N LYS A 85 -5.95 7.82 -9.48
CA LYS A 85 -6.42 8.95 -8.66
C LYS A 85 -6.86 8.50 -7.28
N GLY A 86 -7.51 7.33 -7.16
CA GLY A 86 -7.87 6.75 -5.87
C GLY A 86 -6.68 6.27 -5.06
N ARG A 87 -5.69 5.65 -5.69
CA ARG A 87 -4.41 5.29 -5.04
C ARG A 87 -3.66 6.51 -4.52
N GLY A 88 -3.80 7.65 -5.19
CA GLY A 88 -3.29 8.94 -4.72
C GLY A 88 -3.80 9.39 -3.35
N LEU A 89 -4.89 8.80 -2.82
CA LEU A 89 -5.42 9.07 -1.48
C LEU A 89 -4.79 8.22 -0.38
N LEU A 90 -4.02 7.17 -0.71
CA LEU A 90 -3.41 6.29 0.30
C LEU A 90 -2.46 7.04 1.24
N PRO A 91 -1.58 7.96 0.77
CA PRO A 91 -0.75 8.77 1.66
C PRO A 91 -1.57 9.63 2.64
N VAL A 92 -2.76 10.08 2.23
CA VAL A 92 -3.68 10.85 3.10
C VAL A 92 -4.20 9.96 4.23
N LEU A 93 -4.56 8.71 3.94
CA LEU A 93 -5.00 7.76 4.95
C LEU A 93 -3.89 7.45 5.96
N ILE A 94 -2.66 7.29 5.49
CA ILE A 94 -1.49 7.07 6.35
C ILE A 94 -1.27 8.26 7.28
N ALA A 95 -1.26 9.48 6.73
CA ALA A 95 -1.10 10.70 7.53
C ALA A 95 -2.24 10.88 8.55
N LEU A 96 -3.47 10.54 8.16
CA LEU A 96 -4.63 10.60 9.06
C LEU A 96 -4.55 9.55 10.17
N GLN A 97 -4.10 8.33 9.87
CA GLN A 97 -3.88 7.27 10.86
C GLN A 97 -2.80 7.68 11.86
N ASP A 98 -1.70 8.22 11.37
CA ASP A 98 -0.60 8.70 12.20
C ASP A 98 -1.06 9.84 13.14
N TRP A 99 -1.74 10.85 12.59
CA TRP A 99 -2.32 11.94 13.39
C TRP A 99 -3.31 11.41 14.43
N GLY A 100 -4.21 10.51 14.03
CA GLY A 100 -5.20 9.90 14.93
C GLY A 100 -4.54 9.11 16.06
N THR A 101 -3.51 8.34 15.74
CA THR A 101 -2.73 7.57 16.70
C THR A 101 -2.04 8.49 17.71
N ARG A 102 -1.36 9.55 17.24
CA ARG A 102 -0.62 10.47 18.10
C ARG A 102 -1.49 11.39 18.93
N HIS A 103 -2.57 11.92 18.34
CA HIS A 103 -3.30 13.06 18.92
C HIS A 103 -4.72 12.74 19.38
N VAL A 104 -5.34 11.68 18.86
CA VAL A 104 -6.71 11.27 19.25
C VAL A 104 -6.69 10.10 20.21
N LEU A 105 -5.94 9.04 19.89
CA LEU A 105 -5.80 7.85 20.73
C LEU A 105 -4.74 8.05 21.81
N GLY A 106 -3.68 8.80 21.51
CA GLY A 106 -2.74 9.37 22.48
C GLY A 106 -1.78 8.38 23.13
N ASP A 107 -1.83 7.10 22.74
CA ASP A 107 -0.96 6.05 23.28
C ASP A 107 0.22 5.71 22.35
N GLY A 108 0.23 6.24 21.11
CA GLY A 108 1.27 5.97 20.13
C GLY A 108 1.31 4.50 19.68
N SER A 109 0.30 3.70 20.02
CA SER A 109 0.27 2.29 19.70
C SER A 109 -0.02 2.10 18.21
N LEU A 110 0.71 1.16 17.57
CA LEU A 110 0.47 0.83 16.16
C LEU A 110 -0.94 0.24 16.02
N THR A 111 -1.85 1.02 15.44
CA THR A 111 -3.25 0.62 15.23
C THR A 111 -3.46 -0.18 13.93
N ALA A 112 -2.45 -0.29 13.08
CA ALA A 112 -2.45 -1.12 11.88
C ALA A 112 -2.03 -2.57 12.17
N THR A 113 -2.52 -3.14 13.28
CA THR A 113 -2.33 -4.57 13.56
C THR A 113 -3.67 -5.28 13.41
N SER A 114 -3.69 -6.34 12.60
CA SER A 114 -4.88 -7.14 12.41
C SER A 114 -4.96 -8.19 13.51
N ALA A 115 -6.06 -8.24 14.27
CA ALA A 115 -6.30 -9.37 15.17
C ALA A 115 -6.33 -10.67 14.36
N ALA A 116 -5.86 -11.79 14.93
CA ALA A 116 -5.80 -13.07 14.22
C ALA A 116 -7.16 -13.55 13.65
N THR A 117 -8.27 -13.06 14.23
CA THR A 117 -9.65 -13.34 13.82
C THR A 117 -10.27 -12.23 12.98
N SER A 118 -9.49 -11.25 12.53
CA SER A 118 -9.98 -10.14 11.70
C SER A 118 -10.22 -10.61 10.27
N LEU A 119 -11.09 -9.90 9.55
CA LEU A 119 -11.31 -10.14 8.13
C LEU A 119 -10.05 -9.92 7.28
N GLU A 120 -9.13 -9.06 7.72
CA GLU A 120 -7.81 -8.93 7.11
C GLU A 120 -6.97 -10.19 7.27
N SER A 121 -6.89 -10.73 8.49
CA SER A 121 -6.19 -12.00 8.73
C SER A 121 -6.84 -13.14 7.94
N GLU A 122 -8.17 -13.29 7.94
CA GLU A 122 -8.85 -14.32 7.15
C GLU A 122 -8.51 -14.23 5.66
N ARG A 123 -8.52 -13.02 5.08
CA ARG A 123 -8.15 -12.80 3.67
C ARG A 123 -6.72 -13.21 3.37
N VAL A 124 -5.76 -12.87 4.23
CA VAL A 124 -4.36 -13.29 4.06
C VAL A 124 -4.23 -14.81 4.10
N HIS A 125 -4.92 -15.49 5.02
CA HIS A 125 -4.90 -16.95 5.10
C HIS A 125 -5.60 -17.62 3.90
N ASP A 126 -6.63 -17.00 3.33
CA ASP A 126 -7.30 -17.45 2.10
C ASP A 126 -6.43 -17.33 0.82
N LEU A 127 -5.27 -16.68 0.91
CA LEU A 127 -4.27 -16.64 -0.16
C LEU A 127 -3.37 -17.89 -0.17
N VAL A 128 -3.37 -18.70 0.89
CA VAL A 128 -2.54 -19.92 0.93
C VAL A 128 -2.91 -20.85 -0.23
N GLY A 129 -1.90 -21.25 -1.00
CA GLY A 129 -2.06 -22.07 -2.21
C GLY A 129 -2.41 -21.29 -3.48
N ARG A 130 -2.59 -19.96 -3.39
CA ARG A 130 -2.69 -19.10 -4.58
C ARG A 130 -1.31 -18.71 -5.08
N ARG A 131 -1.15 -18.66 -6.39
CA ARG A 131 0.07 -18.16 -7.03
C ARG A 131 0.03 -16.63 -7.03
N LEU A 132 1.14 -16.00 -6.65
CA LEU A 132 1.33 -14.56 -6.82
C LEU A 132 1.22 -14.24 -8.33
N PRO A 133 0.47 -13.19 -8.74
CA PRO A 133 0.50 -12.73 -10.12
C PRO A 133 1.94 -12.43 -10.53
N GLY A 134 2.28 -12.70 -11.79
CA GLY A 134 3.56 -12.25 -12.32
C GLY A 134 3.60 -10.73 -12.27
N LEU A 135 4.66 -10.18 -11.69
CA LEU A 135 4.87 -8.74 -11.58
C LEU A 135 6.11 -8.35 -12.36
N ASP A 136 6.14 -7.11 -12.84
CA ASP A 136 7.24 -6.58 -13.64
C ASP A 136 7.82 -5.37 -12.90
N LEU A 137 8.75 -5.62 -11.98
CA LEU A 137 9.34 -4.58 -11.13
C LEU A 137 10.76 -4.25 -11.59
N ALA A 138 11.05 -2.96 -11.71
CA ALA A 138 12.36 -2.48 -12.14
C ALA A 138 13.43 -2.76 -11.08
N GLY A 139 14.41 -3.59 -11.40
CA GLY A 139 15.57 -3.87 -10.57
C GLY A 139 16.58 -2.73 -10.56
N ALA A 140 17.42 -2.73 -9.53
CA ALA A 140 18.59 -1.85 -9.43
C ALA A 140 19.58 -1.98 -10.61
N ASP A 141 19.52 -3.08 -11.36
CA ASP A 141 20.30 -3.31 -12.58
C ASP A 141 19.66 -2.69 -13.84
N GLY A 142 18.52 -2.00 -13.69
CA GLY A 142 17.75 -1.41 -14.78
C GLY A 142 16.95 -2.40 -15.61
N ARG A 143 16.93 -3.68 -15.23
CA ARG A 143 16.10 -4.71 -15.86
C ARG A 143 14.84 -4.93 -15.05
N SER A 144 13.81 -5.44 -15.69
CA SER A 144 12.59 -5.78 -14.97
C SER A 144 12.59 -7.24 -14.54
N HIS A 145 12.09 -7.51 -13.33
CA HIS A 145 12.11 -8.82 -12.69
C HIS A 145 10.78 -9.14 -12.02
N ASP A 146 10.43 -10.43 -12.03
CA ASP A 146 9.40 -10.96 -11.13
C ASP A 146 9.97 -11.01 -9.70
N PRO A 147 9.30 -10.43 -8.70
CA PRO A 147 9.70 -10.52 -7.30
C PRO A 147 9.68 -11.95 -6.77
N VAL A 148 9.00 -12.89 -7.41
CA VAL A 148 9.08 -14.32 -7.10
C VAL A 148 10.20 -14.94 -7.95
N GLY A 149 11.25 -15.42 -7.27
CA GLY A 149 12.38 -16.05 -7.94
C GLY A 149 12.05 -17.41 -8.58
N PRO A 150 12.98 -17.98 -9.36
CA PRO A 150 12.78 -19.28 -10.01
C PRO A 150 12.84 -20.48 -9.04
N THR A 151 13.03 -20.23 -7.74
CA THR A 151 13.14 -21.25 -6.70
C THR A 151 11.78 -21.62 -6.11
N PRO A 152 11.66 -22.79 -5.46
CA PRO A 152 10.43 -23.18 -4.77
C PRO A 152 9.99 -22.20 -3.68
N TRP A 153 10.96 -21.49 -3.09
CA TRP A 153 10.73 -20.51 -2.04
C TRP A 153 11.39 -19.18 -2.39
N THR A 154 10.69 -18.09 -2.11
CA THR A 154 11.24 -16.73 -2.16
C THR A 154 10.87 -16.00 -0.88
N VAL A 155 11.87 -15.41 -0.24
CA VAL A 155 11.71 -14.45 0.85
C VAL A 155 11.61 -13.08 0.22
N LEU A 156 10.41 -12.50 0.27
CA LEU A 156 10.15 -11.14 -0.19
C LEU A 156 10.00 -10.24 1.03
N TYR A 157 10.82 -9.20 1.15
CA TYR A 157 10.69 -8.20 2.20
C TYR A 157 10.52 -6.80 1.61
N CYS A 158 9.62 -6.01 2.20
CA CYS A 158 9.25 -4.69 1.71
C CYS A 158 9.72 -3.62 2.68
N PHE A 159 10.38 -2.58 2.19
CA PHE A 159 10.85 -1.47 3.02
C PHE A 159 10.60 -0.12 2.35
N PRO A 160 10.17 0.91 3.11
CA PRO A 160 9.77 2.20 2.54
C PRO A 160 10.95 3.02 2.02
N GLY A 161 12.17 2.80 2.54
CA GLY A 161 13.36 3.39 1.98
C GLY A 161 14.63 3.20 2.79
N ALA A 162 15.76 3.06 2.10
CA ALA A 162 17.09 3.02 2.67
C ALA A 162 18.07 3.77 1.76
N GLU A 163 18.92 4.61 2.34
CA GLU A 163 19.83 5.48 1.58
C GLU A 163 21.29 5.11 1.85
N ALA A 164 22.11 5.18 0.80
CA ALA A 164 23.57 5.12 0.93
C ALA A 164 24.10 6.45 1.51
N PRO A 165 25.19 6.43 2.30
CA PRO A 165 25.88 7.65 2.72
C PRO A 165 26.26 8.52 1.53
N GLY A 166 26.00 9.82 1.61
CA GLY A 166 26.26 10.78 0.52
C GLY A 166 25.21 10.77 -0.61
N GLY A 167 24.14 9.98 -0.49
CA GLY A 167 22.96 10.06 -1.36
C GLY A 167 22.13 11.33 -1.13
N ARG A 168 20.89 11.35 -1.64
CA ARG A 168 19.97 12.49 -1.43
C ARG A 168 19.60 12.71 0.04
N GLY A 169 19.88 11.72 0.89
CA GLY A 169 19.49 11.72 2.29
C GLY A 169 18.00 11.43 2.45
N TYR A 170 17.61 11.12 3.67
CA TYR A 170 16.20 10.93 3.98
C TYR A 170 15.45 12.28 3.99
N PRO A 171 14.15 12.31 3.66
CA PRO A 171 13.36 13.53 3.77
C PRO A 171 13.32 14.04 5.22
N PRO A 172 13.10 15.35 5.45
CA PRO A 172 12.95 15.91 6.79
C PRO A 172 11.90 15.14 7.60
N GLY A 173 12.22 14.80 8.85
CA GLY A 173 11.32 14.05 9.75
C GLY A 173 11.30 12.53 9.53
N TRP A 174 12.10 11.98 8.61
CA TRP A 174 12.15 10.52 8.40
C TRP A 174 12.51 9.73 9.66
N GLY A 175 13.46 10.24 10.45
CA GLY A 175 13.86 9.62 11.71
C GLY A 175 12.76 9.59 12.77
N ASP A 176 11.72 10.43 12.62
CA ASP A 176 10.60 10.52 13.54
C ASP A 176 9.49 9.52 13.19
N ILE A 177 9.54 8.88 12.01
CA ILE A 177 8.59 7.85 11.59
C ILE A 177 8.94 6.56 12.34
N PRO A 178 8.04 6.01 13.18
CA PRO A 178 8.29 4.75 13.86
C PRO A 178 8.66 3.63 12.88
N GLY A 179 9.78 2.96 13.11
CA GLY A 179 10.29 1.88 12.26
C GLY A 179 11.13 2.32 11.06
N ALA A 180 11.12 3.60 10.67
CA ALA A 180 11.86 4.07 9.49
C ALA A 180 13.39 3.91 9.57
N PRO A 181 14.07 4.04 10.74
CA PRO A 181 15.49 3.73 10.86
C PRO A 181 15.85 2.24 10.66
N GLY A 182 14.85 1.34 10.70
CA GLY A 182 15.05 -0.11 10.65
C GLY A 182 15.41 -0.66 9.28
N CYS A 183 15.09 0.03 8.18
CA CYS A 183 15.17 -0.51 6.83
C CYS A 183 16.60 -0.95 6.43
N THR A 184 17.61 -0.16 6.81
CA THR A 184 19.02 -0.51 6.60
C THR A 184 19.40 -1.75 7.41
N LEU A 185 19.04 -1.78 8.70
CA LEU A 185 19.34 -2.91 9.59
C LEU A 185 18.68 -4.20 9.08
N GLU A 186 17.41 -4.13 8.70
CA GLU A 186 16.66 -5.24 8.14
C GLU A 186 17.33 -5.78 6.86
N SER A 187 17.62 -4.91 5.89
CA SER A 187 18.28 -5.31 4.64
C SER A 187 19.64 -5.96 4.88
N THR A 188 20.44 -5.41 5.79
CA THR A 188 21.74 -6.00 6.14
C THR A 188 21.62 -7.31 6.92
N THR A 189 20.54 -7.50 7.67
CA THR A 189 20.25 -8.75 8.37
C THR A 189 19.95 -9.87 7.35
N TYR A 190 19.14 -9.58 6.33
CA TYR A 190 18.91 -10.52 5.23
C TYR A 190 20.21 -10.84 4.46
N ARG A 191 21.08 -9.85 4.24
CA ARG A 191 22.41 -10.06 3.63
C ARG A 191 23.24 -11.04 4.45
N ASP A 192 23.36 -10.79 5.74
CA ASP A 192 24.23 -11.58 6.63
C ASP A 192 23.72 -13.03 6.78
N ARG A 193 22.41 -13.24 6.58
CA ARG A 193 21.73 -14.54 6.62
C ARG A 193 21.48 -15.16 5.24
N HIS A 194 21.93 -14.51 4.15
CA HIS A 194 21.62 -14.94 2.78
C HIS A 194 22.04 -16.39 2.49
N GLY A 195 23.18 -16.82 3.04
CA GLY A 195 23.65 -18.20 2.92
C GLY A 195 22.68 -19.22 3.53
N ASP A 196 22.01 -18.88 4.63
CA ASP A 196 21.05 -19.77 5.29
C ASP A 196 19.78 -19.95 4.44
N PHE A 197 19.30 -18.87 3.82
CA PHE A 197 18.17 -18.94 2.89
C PHE A 197 18.51 -19.75 1.64
N ALA A 198 19.70 -19.53 1.07
CA ALA A 198 20.18 -20.30 -0.07
C ALA A 198 20.31 -21.80 0.26
N ALA A 199 20.81 -22.14 1.46
CA ALA A 199 20.90 -23.52 1.93
C ALA A 199 19.52 -24.18 2.13
N ALA A 200 18.49 -23.39 2.45
CA ALA A 200 17.10 -23.84 2.53
C ALA A 200 16.40 -23.90 1.15
N GLY A 201 17.10 -23.58 0.06
CA GLY A 201 16.53 -23.55 -1.30
C GLY A 201 15.63 -22.34 -1.56
N ALA A 202 15.81 -21.24 -0.81
CA ALA A 202 15.10 -19.99 -0.99
C ALA A 202 15.98 -18.91 -1.63
N THR A 203 15.37 -18.06 -2.46
CA THR A 203 15.95 -16.76 -2.84
C THR A 203 15.46 -15.68 -1.90
N VAL A 204 16.19 -14.58 -1.79
CA VAL A 204 15.78 -13.38 -1.05
C VAL A 204 15.68 -12.25 -2.05
N HIS A 205 14.59 -11.48 -2.08
CA HIS A 205 14.47 -10.25 -2.87
C HIS A 205 13.92 -9.12 -1.97
N GLY A 206 14.42 -7.90 -2.15
CA GLY A 206 13.89 -6.71 -1.47
C GLY A 206 13.04 -5.86 -2.41
N VAL A 207 11.94 -5.29 -1.91
CA VAL A 207 11.09 -4.36 -2.67
C VAL A 207 10.93 -3.04 -1.93
N SER A 208 10.99 -1.93 -2.67
CA SER A 208 10.83 -0.60 -2.11
C SER A 208 10.18 0.35 -3.10
N THR A 209 9.52 1.39 -2.59
CA THR A 209 8.99 2.50 -3.40
C THR A 209 10.09 3.48 -3.85
N GLN A 210 11.35 3.23 -3.50
CA GLN A 210 12.50 4.00 -4.01
C GLN A 210 12.77 3.72 -5.48
N ARG A 211 13.28 4.72 -6.20
CA ARG A 211 13.65 4.58 -7.62
C ARG A 211 14.82 3.61 -7.83
N PRO A 212 14.97 3.01 -9.02
CA PRO A 212 16.08 2.09 -9.32
C PRO A 212 17.47 2.66 -9.06
N ASP A 213 17.73 3.95 -9.31
CA ASP A 213 19.02 4.61 -9.04
C ASP A 213 19.36 4.65 -7.54
N GLN A 214 18.35 4.88 -6.69
CA GLN A 214 18.51 4.91 -5.24
C GLN A 214 18.79 3.50 -4.70
N LEU A 215 18.05 2.51 -5.21
CA LEU A 215 18.25 1.11 -4.86
C LEU A 215 19.62 0.59 -5.27
N ALA A 216 20.11 0.97 -6.46
CA ALA A 216 21.46 0.63 -6.91
C ALA A 216 22.54 1.20 -6.00
N ALA A 217 22.42 2.48 -5.61
CA ALA A 217 23.35 3.11 -4.68
C ALA A 217 23.36 2.40 -3.31
N PHE A 218 22.17 2.11 -2.77
CA PHE A 218 22.03 1.43 -1.49
C PHE A 218 22.56 -0.02 -1.51
N ALA A 219 22.20 -0.81 -2.53
CA ALA A 219 22.68 -2.18 -2.70
C ALA A 219 24.20 -2.24 -2.84
N GLY A 220 24.78 -1.31 -3.62
CA GLY A 220 26.23 -1.18 -3.78
C GLY A 220 26.94 -0.83 -2.46
N HIS A 221 26.39 0.12 -1.70
CA HIS A 221 26.94 0.52 -0.41
C HIS A 221 26.92 -0.63 0.62
N THR A 222 25.80 -1.35 0.71
CA THR A 222 25.62 -2.42 1.70
C THR A 222 26.10 -3.78 1.24
N ARG A 223 26.48 -3.91 -0.04
CA ARG A 223 26.94 -5.14 -0.70
C ARG A 223 25.91 -6.27 -0.58
N LEU A 224 24.65 -5.98 -0.92
CA LEU A 224 23.59 -6.99 -0.88
C LEU A 224 23.84 -8.05 -1.97
N PRO A 225 23.75 -9.36 -1.65
CA PRO A 225 23.97 -10.45 -2.59
C PRO A 225 22.71 -10.81 -3.38
N PHE A 226 21.64 -10.04 -3.23
CA PHE A 226 20.33 -10.27 -3.83
C PHE A 226 19.77 -8.99 -4.46
N PRO A 227 18.80 -9.13 -5.41
CA PRO A 227 18.22 -7.97 -6.08
C PRO A 227 17.34 -7.13 -5.15
N LEU A 228 17.36 -5.82 -5.40
CA LEU A 228 16.37 -4.86 -4.93
C LEU A 228 15.52 -4.42 -6.12
N LEU A 229 14.21 -4.44 -5.94
CA LEU A 229 13.21 -4.12 -6.95
C LEU A 229 12.43 -2.86 -6.56
N SER A 230 12.18 -2.02 -7.54
CA SER A 230 11.47 -0.74 -7.40
C SER A 230 9.99 -0.95 -7.68
N ASP A 231 9.18 -0.60 -6.70
CA ASP A 231 7.73 -0.44 -6.77
C ASP A 231 7.35 1.05 -6.65
N VAL A 232 8.13 1.92 -7.31
CA VAL A 232 7.92 3.37 -7.27
C VAL A 232 6.54 3.78 -7.78
N ASP A 233 5.97 2.98 -8.68
CA ASP A 233 4.66 3.19 -9.28
C ASP A 233 3.53 2.46 -8.52
N LEU A 234 3.83 1.84 -7.37
CA LEU A 234 2.86 1.14 -6.51
C LEU A 234 2.09 0.04 -7.25
N ALA A 235 2.78 -0.74 -8.08
CA ALA A 235 2.22 -1.90 -8.78
C ALA A 235 1.80 -3.02 -7.80
N LEU A 236 2.35 -3.05 -6.59
CA LEU A 236 1.90 -3.96 -5.52
C LEU A 236 0.65 -3.48 -4.76
N ALA A 237 0.15 -2.25 -5.00
CA ALA A 237 -0.94 -1.61 -4.23
C ALA A 237 -2.34 -1.65 -4.89
#